data_AF-J9EJW6-F1
#
_entry.id   AF-J9EJW6-F1
#
_cell.length_a   1.000
_cell.length_b   1.000
_cell.length_c   1.000
_cell.angle_alpha   90.00
_cell.angle_beta   90.00
_cell.angle_gamma   90.00
#
_symmetry.space_group_name_H-M   'P 1'
#
loop_
_entity.id
_entity.type
_entity.pdbx_description
1 polymer ?
#
loop_
_entity_poly.entity_id
_entity_poly.type
_entity_poly.pdbx_seq_one_letter_code
_entity_poly.pdbx_strand_id
1 'polypeptide(L)'
;MLKRSSGKSGWGPYRNIRQGDHFVGTEPHPLKYHVLQDKKPSHKYGLQGTHQLLPGTGKVSAILPTRTVLKKDKIYAWCSCGYSGTQPLCDGSHLRYYIPTKLRPVRFIPDKDMEVWFCNCKQTKTRPFCDGSHREVSEKLRKASEEEDKK
;
A
#
# COMPACT_ATOMS: atom_id res chain seq x y z
N MET A 1 -19.20 -41.04 -26.50
CA MET A 1 -18.43 -40.58 -25.31
C MET A 1 -17.29 -39.69 -25.77
N LEU A 2 -17.46 -38.36 -25.75
CA LEU A 2 -16.43 -37.41 -26.15
C LEU A 2 -15.36 -37.30 -25.05
N LYS A 3 -14.11 -37.63 -25.41
CA LYS A 3 -12.94 -37.48 -24.55
C LYS A 3 -12.74 -35.99 -24.23
N ARG A 4 -12.68 -35.64 -22.93
CA ARG A 4 -12.31 -34.32 -22.44
C ARG A 4 -10.90 -33.97 -22.94
N SER A 5 -10.79 -32.90 -23.72
CA SER A 5 -9.49 -32.38 -24.13
C SER A 5 -8.77 -31.76 -22.92
N SER A 6 -7.54 -32.20 -22.70
CA SER A 6 -6.67 -31.69 -21.64
C SER A 6 -6.39 -30.21 -21.86
N GLY A 7 -6.69 -29.36 -20.87
CA GLY A 7 -6.39 -27.92 -20.88
C GLY A 7 -4.90 -27.61 -20.71
N LYS A 8 -4.01 -28.30 -21.43
CA LYS A 8 -2.60 -27.93 -21.50
C LYS A 8 -2.46 -26.72 -22.43
N SER A 9 -1.86 -25.68 -21.89
CA SER A 9 -1.64 -24.36 -22.47
C SER A 9 -0.68 -24.44 -23.67
N GLY A 10 -1.21 -24.73 -24.86
CA GLY A 10 -0.49 -24.64 -26.13
C GLY A 10 -0.88 -23.36 -26.88
N TRP A 11 0.12 -22.64 -27.36
CA TRP A 11 0.01 -21.47 -28.25
C TRP A 11 -0.69 -21.83 -29.57
N GLY A 12 -1.70 -21.06 -29.97
CA GLY A 12 -2.40 -21.24 -31.25
C GLY A 12 -3.23 -19.99 -31.62
N PRO A 13 -3.37 -19.66 -32.93
CA PRO A 13 -3.74 -18.33 -33.43
C PRO A 13 -5.23 -17.97 -33.33
N TYR A 14 -6.05 -18.81 -32.69
CA TYR A 14 -7.48 -18.55 -32.50
C TYR A 14 -7.84 -18.65 -31.03
N ARG A 15 -7.62 -17.57 -30.29
CA ARG A 15 -8.20 -17.39 -28.94
C ARG A 15 -9.00 -16.11 -28.90
N ASN A 16 -10.29 -16.27 -28.66
CA ASN A 16 -11.19 -15.20 -28.23
C ASN A 16 -10.50 -14.36 -27.16
N ILE A 17 -10.36 -13.07 -27.44
CA ILE A 17 -9.72 -12.09 -26.57
C ILE A 17 -10.58 -11.98 -25.31
N ARG A 18 -10.08 -12.50 -24.18
CA ARG A 18 -10.64 -12.12 -22.87
C ARG A 18 -10.19 -10.70 -22.58
N GLN A 19 -11.09 -9.75 -22.79
CA GLN A 19 -10.86 -8.36 -22.44
C GLN A 19 -10.77 -8.27 -20.90
N GLY A 20 -9.57 -8.01 -20.37
CA GLY A 20 -9.36 -7.73 -18.94
C GLY A 20 -8.42 -8.67 -18.18
N ASP A 21 -7.99 -9.79 -18.75
CA ASP A 21 -6.95 -10.63 -18.13
C ASP A 21 -5.58 -10.30 -18.74
N HIS A 22 -4.71 -9.67 -17.96
CA HIS A 22 -3.37 -9.26 -18.41
C HIS A 22 -2.53 -10.47 -18.86
N PHE A 23 -2.09 -10.44 -20.11
CA PHE A 23 -1.19 -11.43 -20.71
C PHE A 23 0.21 -11.33 -20.10
N VAL A 24 0.90 -12.47 -19.92
CA VAL A 24 2.31 -12.49 -19.54
C VAL A 24 3.10 -12.04 -20.78
N GLY A 25 3.43 -10.75 -20.87
CA GLY A 25 4.29 -10.23 -21.94
C GLY A 25 3.88 -8.89 -22.57
N THR A 26 2.75 -8.28 -22.21
CA THR A 26 2.60 -6.84 -22.49
C THR A 26 3.40 -6.09 -21.44
N GLU A 27 4.46 -5.40 -21.89
CA GLU A 27 5.16 -4.43 -21.07
C GLU A 27 4.10 -3.48 -20.51
N PRO A 28 3.93 -3.46 -19.19
CA PRO A 28 2.97 -2.56 -18.62
C PRO A 28 3.38 -1.14 -18.96
N HIS A 29 2.40 -0.28 -19.29
CA HIS A 29 2.63 1.13 -19.57
C HIS A 29 3.67 1.71 -18.58
N PRO A 30 4.69 2.46 -19.02
CA PRO A 30 5.85 2.86 -18.19
C PRO A 30 5.48 3.64 -16.91
N LEU A 31 4.24 4.10 -16.78
CA LEU A 31 3.66 4.69 -15.57
C LEU A 31 3.01 3.67 -14.59
N LYS A 32 3.20 2.35 -14.80
CA LYS A 32 2.53 1.27 -14.03
C LYS A 32 2.70 1.40 -12.52
N TYR A 33 3.81 1.98 -12.09
CA TYR A 33 4.15 2.06 -10.67
C TYR A 33 3.18 2.93 -9.85
N HIS A 34 2.33 3.75 -10.50
CA HIS A 34 1.30 4.54 -9.82
C HIS A 34 -0.13 4.29 -10.34
N VAL A 35 -0.39 3.16 -11.01
CA VAL A 35 -1.77 2.80 -11.35
C VAL A 35 -2.44 2.21 -10.13
N LEU A 36 -3.08 3.08 -9.36
CA LEU A 36 -3.99 2.68 -8.28
C LEU A 36 -5.06 1.75 -8.86
N GLN A 37 -5.22 0.59 -8.24
CA GLN A 37 -6.20 -0.41 -8.66
C GLN A 37 -7.61 0.14 -8.50
N ASP A 38 -8.47 -0.15 -9.47
CA ASP A 38 -9.89 0.16 -9.36
C ASP A 38 -10.59 -0.78 -8.38
N LYS A 39 -11.60 -0.23 -7.70
CA LYS A 39 -12.47 -0.94 -6.76
C LYS A 39 -13.28 -1.99 -7.51
N LYS A 40 -13.22 -3.24 -7.05
CA LYS A 40 -14.13 -4.28 -7.52
C LYS A 40 -15.54 -4.04 -6.95
N PRO A 41 -16.62 -4.40 -7.66
CA PRO A 41 -17.99 -4.23 -7.18
C PRO A 41 -18.26 -4.85 -5.80
N SER A 42 -17.55 -5.93 -5.46
CA SER A 42 -17.66 -6.63 -4.17
C SER A 42 -17.01 -5.90 -3.00
N HIS A 43 -16.07 -4.99 -3.24
CA HIS A 43 -15.39 -4.28 -2.14
C HIS A 43 -16.31 -3.20 -1.58
N LYS A 44 -16.36 -3.08 -0.26
CA LYS A 44 -17.06 -1.96 0.40
C LYS A 44 -16.20 -0.71 0.29
N TYR A 45 -16.79 0.45 0.50
CA TYR A 45 -15.98 1.65 0.69
C TYR A 45 -15.44 1.73 2.13
N GLY A 46 -14.53 2.66 2.37
CA GLY A 46 -13.80 2.84 3.63
C GLY A 46 -12.62 1.88 3.81
N LEU A 47 -12.28 1.65 5.08
CA LEU A 47 -11.20 0.75 5.51
C LEU A 47 -11.52 -0.71 5.22
N GLN A 48 -10.60 -1.39 4.54
CA GLN A 48 -10.77 -2.81 4.19
C GLN A 48 -9.97 -3.71 5.12
N GLY A 49 -10.64 -4.75 5.64
CA GLY A 49 -10.03 -5.79 6.46
C GLY A 49 -9.63 -5.33 7.86
N THR A 50 -8.75 -6.09 8.51
CA THR A 50 -8.35 -5.91 9.92
C THR A 50 -6.92 -5.40 10.10
N HIS A 51 -6.20 -5.09 9.01
CA HIS A 51 -4.78 -4.73 9.07
C HIS A 51 -4.49 -3.46 9.90
N GLN A 52 -5.48 -2.58 10.05
CA GLN A 52 -5.39 -1.41 10.92
C GLN A 52 -5.17 -1.78 12.41
N LEU A 53 -5.69 -2.94 12.83
CA LEU A 53 -5.66 -3.42 14.21
C LEU A 53 -4.40 -4.23 14.54
N LEU A 54 -3.48 -4.41 13.57
CA LEU A 54 -2.28 -5.22 13.80
C LEU A 54 -1.39 -4.56 14.87
N PRO A 55 -0.95 -5.33 15.89
CA PRO A 55 -0.12 -4.81 16.96
C PRO A 55 1.29 -4.45 16.45
N GLY A 56 1.92 -3.50 17.13
CA GLY A 56 3.27 -3.01 16.81
C GLY A 56 3.26 -1.89 15.76
N THR A 57 4.27 -1.02 15.81
CA THR A 57 4.42 0.13 14.89
C THR A 57 5.57 -0.09 13.92
N GLY A 58 5.52 0.60 12.78
CA GLY A 58 6.55 0.51 11.74
C GLY A 58 7.77 1.38 12.03
N LYS A 59 8.79 1.27 11.17
CA LYS A 59 9.93 2.19 11.17
C LYS A 59 9.46 3.60 10.77
N VAL A 60 10.02 4.61 11.42
CA VAL A 60 9.79 6.01 11.03
C VAL A 60 10.42 6.25 9.66
N SER A 61 9.62 6.62 8.66
CA SER A 61 10.12 6.97 7.33
C SER A 61 10.30 8.48 7.18
N ALA A 62 9.27 9.25 7.51
CA ALA A 62 9.31 10.71 7.54
C ALA A 62 8.48 11.21 8.72
N ILE A 63 8.89 12.34 9.30
CA ILE A 63 8.20 12.96 10.43
C ILE A 63 6.89 13.60 9.95
N LEU A 64 6.95 14.36 8.86
CA LEU A 64 5.79 15.10 8.37
C LEU A 64 4.81 14.20 7.60
N PRO A 65 3.49 14.40 7.77
CA PRO A 65 2.47 13.70 6.99
C PRO A 65 2.46 14.15 5.53
N THR A 66 1.98 13.28 4.63
CA THR A 66 1.81 13.61 3.21
C THR A 66 0.35 13.92 2.91
N ARG A 67 0.08 15.12 2.39
CA ARG A 67 -1.22 15.47 1.82
C ARG A 67 -1.43 14.70 0.51
N THR A 68 -2.53 13.96 0.41
CA THR A 68 -2.87 13.18 -0.77
C THR A 68 -4.32 13.40 -1.16
N VAL A 69 -4.56 13.68 -2.44
CA VAL A 69 -5.91 13.73 -3.01
C VAL A 69 -6.33 12.32 -3.38
N LEU A 70 -7.38 11.82 -2.74
CA LEU A 70 -7.97 10.54 -3.02
C LEU A 70 -9.07 10.68 -4.05
N LYS A 71 -9.04 9.82 -5.07
CA LYS A 71 -10.11 9.70 -6.06
C LYS A 71 -11.04 8.56 -5.70
N LYS A 72 -12.34 8.76 -5.91
CA LYS A 72 -13.38 7.76 -5.75
C LYS A 72 -13.04 6.48 -6.53
N ASP A 73 -13.44 5.34 -5.97
CA ASP A 73 -13.29 4.01 -6.58
C ASP A 73 -11.84 3.57 -6.80
N LYS A 74 -10.85 4.27 -6.25
CA LYS A 74 -9.46 3.84 -6.24
C LYS A 74 -9.07 3.18 -4.93
N ILE A 75 -8.27 2.12 -5.03
CA ILE A 75 -7.75 1.39 -3.87
C ILE A 75 -6.40 1.99 -3.48
N TYR A 76 -6.34 2.59 -2.30
CA TYR A 76 -5.10 3.10 -1.71
C TYR A 76 -4.58 2.11 -0.68
N ALA A 77 -3.38 1.56 -0.93
CA ALA A 77 -2.69 0.69 0.01
C ALA A 77 -1.63 1.49 0.76
N TRP A 78 -1.93 1.92 1.99
CA TRP A 78 -0.99 2.66 2.83
C TRP A 78 0.06 1.73 3.45
N CYS A 79 1.32 2.17 3.45
CA CYS A 79 2.42 1.43 4.05
C CYS A 79 2.41 1.57 5.58
N SER A 80 2.29 0.44 6.28
CA SER A 80 2.36 0.37 7.76
C SER A 80 3.75 0.03 8.30
N CYS A 81 4.59 -0.64 7.50
CA CYS A 81 5.90 -1.13 7.96
C CYS A 81 7.01 -0.07 7.95
N GLY A 82 6.91 0.97 7.12
CA GLY A 82 7.91 2.03 6.99
C GLY A 82 9.07 1.75 6.03
N TYR A 83 9.10 0.57 5.41
CA TYR A 83 10.17 0.13 4.49
C TYR A 83 9.84 0.31 2.99
N SER A 84 8.67 0.85 2.65
CA SER A 84 8.31 1.10 1.26
C SER A 84 9.19 2.21 0.67
N GLY A 85 9.65 2.02 -0.57
CA GLY A 85 10.34 3.05 -1.34
C GLY A 85 9.39 4.13 -1.91
N THR A 86 8.09 3.83 -2.03
CA THR A 86 7.08 4.72 -2.61
C THR A 86 6.12 5.27 -1.54
N GLN A 87 6.67 5.85 -0.47
CA GLN A 87 5.86 6.41 0.62
C GLN A 87 4.95 7.54 0.08
N PRO A 88 3.69 7.65 0.55
CA PRO A 88 3.07 6.95 1.69
C PRO A 88 2.46 5.56 1.35
N LEU A 89 2.50 5.15 0.08
CA LEU A 89 1.89 3.93 -0.41
C LEU A 89 2.80 2.70 -0.23
N CYS A 90 2.20 1.52 -0.28
CA CYS A 90 2.89 0.25 -0.19
C CYS A 90 3.32 -0.24 -1.59
N ASP A 91 4.60 -0.53 -1.72
CA ASP A 91 5.26 -1.13 -2.90
C ASP A 91 5.34 -2.67 -2.82
N GLY A 92 4.96 -3.27 -1.69
CA GLY A 92 5.11 -4.71 -1.43
C GLY A 92 6.38 -5.09 -0.68
N SER A 93 7.24 -4.13 -0.30
CA SER A 93 8.50 -4.39 0.41
C SER A 93 8.31 -5.18 1.71
N HIS A 94 7.19 -5.01 2.41
CA HIS A 94 6.84 -5.78 3.61
C HIS A 94 6.80 -7.32 3.43
N LEU A 95 6.72 -7.83 2.19
CA LEU A 95 6.76 -9.27 1.89
C LEU A 95 8.19 -9.81 1.73
N ARG A 96 9.20 -8.94 1.66
CA ARG A 96 10.58 -9.35 1.38
C ARG A 96 11.22 -9.95 2.62
N TYR A 97 11.94 -11.06 2.44
CA TYR A 97 12.44 -11.90 3.54
C TYR A 97 13.35 -11.17 4.55
N TYR A 98 14.09 -10.14 4.11
CA TYR A 98 15.00 -9.39 4.98
C TYR A 98 14.31 -8.28 5.78
N ILE A 99 13.02 -8.02 5.56
CA ILE A 99 12.27 -7.00 6.30
C ILE A 99 11.56 -7.70 7.47
N PRO A 100 11.98 -7.47 8.73
CA PRO A 100 11.42 -8.17 9.89
C PRO A 100 10.10 -7.53 10.34
N THR A 101 9.07 -7.53 9.49
CA THR A 101 7.76 -6.93 9.82
C THR A 101 6.62 -7.91 9.69
N LYS A 102 5.82 -8.04 10.76
CA LYS A 102 4.52 -8.73 10.74
C LYS A 102 3.37 -7.84 10.26
N LEU A 103 3.68 -6.55 10.02
CA LEU A 103 2.71 -5.54 9.61
C LEU A 103 2.33 -5.72 8.14
N ARG A 104 1.05 -5.52 7.85
CA ARG A 104 0.50 -5.57 6.50
C ARG A 104 -0.07 -4.20 6.11
N PRO A 105 -0.07 -3.84 4.81
CA PRO A 105 -0.58 -2.55 4.37
C PRO A 105 -2.07 -2.41 4.65
N VAL A 106 -2.47 -1.20 5.04
CA VAL A 106 -3.87 -0.87 5.31
C VAL A 106 -4.50 -0.36 4.02
N ARG A 107 -5.60 -0.99 3.60
CA ARG A 107 -6.30 -0.63 2.37
C ARG A 107 -7.44 0.31 2.69
N PHE A 108 -7.52 1.42 1.97
CA PHE A 108 -8.59 2.40 2.06
C PHE A 108 -9.18 2.66 0.67
N ILE A 109 -10.50 2.69 0.61
CA ILE A 109 -11.26 2.93 -0.62
C ILE A 109 -12.21 4.11 -0.35
N PRO A 110 -12.01 5.27 -0.96
CA PRO A 110 -12.84 6.44 -0.71
C PRO A 110 -14.17 6.37 -1.46
N ASP A 111 -15.25 6.79 -0.81
CA ASP A 111 -16.61 6.91 -1.38
C ASP A 111 -16.75 8.13 -2.31
N LYS A 112 -15.92 9.15 -2.08
CA LYS A 112 -15.92 10.45 -2.77
C LYS A 112 -14.49 10.93 -2.96
N ASP A 113 -14.29 11.86 -3.88
CA ASP A 113 -13.02 12.56 -4.01
C ASP A 113 -12.79 13.39 -2.75
N MET A 114 -11.67 13.16 -2.06
CA MET A 114 -11.38 13.84 -0.79
C MET A 114 -9.88 14.02 -0.58
N GLU A 115 -9.54 15.04 0.18
CA GLU A 115 -8.15 15.29 0.59
C GLU A 115 -7.91 14.70 1.97
N VAL A 116 -6.85 13.92 2.10
CA VAL A 116 -6.46 13.30 3.37
C VAL A 116 -4.98 13.50 3.65
N TRP A 117 -4.63 13.36 4.92
CA TRP A 117 -3.24 13.38 5.38
C TRP A 117 -2.82 11.98 5.81
N PHE A 118 -1.94 11.35 5.03
CA PHE A 118 -1.39 10.05 5.37
C PHE A 118 -0.24 10.17 6.36
N CYS A 119 -0.19 9.22 7.30
CA CYS A 119 0.88 9.13 8.27
C CYS A 119 2.17 8.57 7.65
N ASN A 120 3.30 9.27 7.84
CA ASN A 120 4.63 8.78 7.45
C ASN A 120 5.49 8.32 8.62
N CYS A 121 5.21 8.78 9.85
CA CYS A 121 5.95 8.38 11.02
C CYS A 121 5.64 6.93 11.46
N LYS A 122 4.50 6.39 11.01
CA LYS A 122 3.99 5.03 11.30
C LYS A 122 3.73 4.73 12.78
N GLN A 123 3.79 5.75 13.63
CA GLN A 123 3.47 5.71 15.06
C GLN A 123 2.02 6.15 15.38
N THR A 124 1.20 6.35 14.35
CA THR A 124 -0.20 6.75 14.52
C THR A 124 -1.04 5.63 15.16
N LYS A 125 -1.97 6.04 16.03
CA LYS A 125 -3.03 5.20 16.61
C LYS A 125 -4.19 5.02 15.63
N THR A 126 -4.43 5.99 14.73
CA THR A 126 -5.55 5.99 13.76
C THR A 126 -5.08 5.70 12.34
N ARG A 127 -4.50 4.52 12.13
CA ARG A 127 -4.04 4.08 10.80
C ARG A 127 -5.19 4.10 9.79
N PRO A 128 -5.01 4.64 8.57
CA PRO A 128 -3.77 5.13 7.93
C PRO A 128 -3.51 6.66 8.07
N PHE A 129 -4.40 7.38 8.74
CA PHE A 129 -4.39 8.83 8.77
C PHE A 129 -3.44 9.37 9.85
N CYS A 130 -3.15 10.67 9.78
CA CYS A 130 -2.34 11.34 10.78
C CYS A 130 -3.20 11.84 11.95
N ASP A 131 -2.85 11.44 13.18
CA ASP A 131 -3.44 11.88 14.46
C ASP A 131 -2.58 12.93 15.20
N GLY A 132 -1.42 13.29 14.65
CA GLY A 132 -0.51 14.23 15.30
C GLY A 132 0.59 13.58 16.14
N SER A 133 0.61 12.25 16.29
CA SER A 133 1.68 11.53 17.02
C SER A 133 3.09 11.74 16.44
N HIS A 134 3.19 12.29 15.23
CA HIS A 134 4.48 12.67 14.66
C HIS A 134 5.22 13.76 15.45
N ARG A 135 4.51 14.61 16.22
CA ARG A 135 5.14 15.66 17.03
C ARG A 135 6.01 15.06 18.13
N GLU A 136 5.49 14.08 18.86
CA GLU A 136 6.26 13.34 19.87
C GLU A 136 7.46 12.61 19.27
N VAL A 137 7.31 12.07 18.06
CA VAL A 137 8.42 11.42 17.34
C VAL A 137 9.49 12.43 16.98
N SER A 138 9.11 13.64 16.56
CA SER A 138 10.07 14.69 16.23
C SER A 138 10.90 15.12 17.44
N GLU A 139 10.29 15.25 18.62
CA GLU A 139 10.99 15.58 19.86
C GLU A 139 11.96 14.47 20.27
N LYS A 140 11.54 13.21 20.15
CA LYS A 140 12.41 12.05 20.45
C LYS A 140 13.65 12.02 19.56
N LEU A 141 13.48 12.31 18.27
CA LEU A 141 14.61 12.34 17.33
C LEU A 141 15.56 13.51 17.62
N ARG A 142 15.03 14.68 18.01
CA ARG A 142 15.85 15.84 18.41
C ARG A 142 16.69 15.56 19.66
N LYS A 143 16.08 14.91 20.67
CA LYS A 143 16.80 14.52 21.89
C LYS A 143 17.89 13.50 21.60
N ALA A 144 17.61 12.53 20.72
CA ALA A 144 18.61 11.53 20.32
C ALA A 144 19.83 12.17 19.64
N SER A 145 19.64 13.16 18.76
CA SER A 145 20.77 13.88 18.15
C SER A 145 21.58 14.69 19.17
N GLU A 146 20.91 15.34 20.14
CA GLU A 146 21.60 16.12 21.18
C GLU A 146 22.41 15.25 22.16
N GLU A 147 22.02 13.99 22.35
CA GLU A 147 22.76 13.02 23.17
C GLU A 147 23.98 12.45 22.42
N GLU A 148 23.88 12.25 21.11
CA GLU A 148 25.00 11.83 20.26
C GLU A 148 26.10 12.91 20.21
N ASP A 149 25.73 14.20 20.14
CA ASP A 149 26.68 15.31 20.11
C ASP A 149 27.44 15.53 21.44
N LYS A 150 26.93 14.98 22.55
CA LYS A 150 27.56 15.09 23.89
C LYS A 150 28.53 13.96 24.19
N LYS A 151 28.61 12.93 23.34
CA LYS A 151 29.41 11.73 23.53
C LYS A 151 30.73 11.81 22.77
#